data_AF-A0ABD5Y3H2-F1
#
_entry.id   AF-A0ABD5Y3H2-F1
#
_cell.length_a   1.000
_cell.length_b   1.000
_cell.length_c   1.000
_cell.angle_alpha   90.00
_cell.angle_beta   90.00
_cell.angle_gamma   90.00
#
_symmetry.space_group_name_H-M   'P 1'
#
loop_
_entity.id
_entity.type
_entity.pdbx_description
1 polymer ?
#
loop_
_entity_poly.entity_id
_entity_poly.type
_entity_poly.pdbx_seq_one_letter_code
_entity_poly.pdbx_strand_id
1 'polypeptide(L)' 'MTGKQQLADDVGLRRYDYGDETVLAADLGPGRDASVDVLDDAVIVVVDDEQYDLDLAGDAKAFIRNGVLTIEVNA' A
#
# COMPACT_ATOMS: atom_id res chain seq x y z
N MET A 1 -16.86 3.53 0.06
CA MET A 1 -15.54 4.03 0.48
C MET A 1 -14.50 3.27 -0.35
N THR A 2 -13.40 3.90 -0.77
CA THR A 2 -12.37 3.19 -1.54
C THR A 2 -11.41 2.47 -0.60
N GLY A 3 -10.81 1.35 -0.99
CA GLY A 3 -9.92 0.58 -0.08
C GLY A 3 -8.69 1.36 0.38
N LYS A 4 -8.22 2.32 -0.43
CA LYS A 4 -7.19 3.29 -0.03
C LYS A 4 -7.57 4.16 1.17
N GLN A 5 -8.84 4.58 1.28
CA GLN A 5 -9.30 5.37 2.43
C GLN A 5 -9.38 4.51 3.68
N GLN A 6 -9.85 3.26 3.55
CA GLN A 6 -9.91 2.32 4.66
C GLN A 6 -8.50 2.01 5.22
N LEU A 7 -7.54 1.69 4.35
CA LEU A 7 -6.15 1.47 4.76
C LEU A 7 -5.55 2.72 5.42
N ALA A 8 -5.87 3.91 4.90
CA ALA A 8 -5.37 5.15 5.49
C ALA A 8 -5.88 5.37 6.92
N ASP A 9 -7.15 5.06 7.17
CA ASP A 9 -7.78 5.21 8.48
C ASP A 9 -7.27 4.17 9.49
N ASP A 10 -6.97 2.93 9.03
CA ASP A 10 -6.60 1.81 9.92
C ASP A 10 -5.11 1.78 10.27
N VAL A 11 -4.21 2.05 9.32
CA VAL A 11 -2.74 1.90 9.49
C VAL A 11 -1.92 3.15 9.17
N GLY A 12 -2.55 4.28 8.87
CA GLY A 12 -1.87 5.56 8.69
C GLY A 12 -1.04 5.64 7.40
N LEU A 13 -1.72 5.70 6.25
CA LEU A 13 -1.12 5.83 4.93
C LEU A 13 -0.58 7.26 4.70
N ARG A 14 0.68 7.37 4.28
CA ARG A 14 1.34 8.63 3.88
C ARG A 14 1.69 8.59 2.40
N ARG A 15 1.67 9.76 1.75
CA ARG A 15 2.04 9.93 0.34
C ARG A 15 3.23 10.88 0.21
N TYR A 16 4.17 10.51 -0.66
CA TYR A 16 5.33 11.31 -1.04
C TYR A 16 5.42 11.35 -2.57
N ASP A 17 5.60 12.54 -3.14
CA ASP A 17 5.69 12.74 -4.59
C ASP A 17 7.12 13.13 -4.98
N TYR A 18 7.70 12.43 -5.95
CA TYR A 18 9.07 12.57 -6.44
C TYR A 18 9.08 12.68 -7.97
N GLY A 19 8.69 13.84 -8.50
CA GLY A 19 8.62 14.03 -9.95
C GLY A 19 7.58 13.09 -10.57
N ASP A 20 8.04 12.10 -11.34
CA ASP A 20 7.20 11.13 -12.03
C ASP A 20 6.91 9.86 -11.19
N GLU A 21 7.40 9.83 -9.95
CA GLU A 21 7.18 8.74 -9.00
C GLU A 21 6.34 9.20 -7.80
N THR A 22 5.40 8.36 -7.37
CA THR A 22 4.67 8.50 -6.11
C THR A 22 5.00 7.33 -5.19
N VAL A 23 5.33 7.62 -3.94
CA VAL A 23 5.48 6.61 -2.89
C VAL A 23 4.34 6.71 -1.89
N LEU A 24 3.64 5.60 -1.66
CA LEU A 24 2.72 5.42 -0.54
C LEU A 24 3.40 4.56 0.53
N ALA A 25 3.32 4.98 1.79
CA ALA A 25 3.89 4.23 2.91
C ALA A 25 2.90 4.12 4.06
N ALA A 26 2.73 2.92 4.63
CA ALA A 26 1.88 2.67 5.78
C ALA A 26 2.64 1.86 6.86
N ASP A 27 2.40 2.19 8.12
CA ASP A 27 2.96 1.48 9.27
C ASP A 27 1.97 0.40 9.72
N LEU A 28 2.25 -0.85 9.38
CA LEU A 28 1.43 -1.99 9.79
C LEU A 28 1.75 -2.43 11.22
N GLY A 29 2.86 -1.98 11.80
CA GLY A 29 3.41 -2.47 13.05
C GLY A 29 4.20 -3.79 12.90
N PRO A 30 5.09 -4.08 13.85
CA PRO A 30 5.91 -5.30 13.81
C PRO A 30 5.10 -6.55 14.15
N GLY A 31 5.38 -7.66 13.46
CA GLY A 31 4.91 -9.00 13.84
C GLY A 31 3.47 -9.34 13.45
N ARG A 32 2.78 -8.48 12.69
CA ARG A 32 1.52 -8.84 12.02
C ARG A 32 1.78 -9.74 10.82
N ASP A 33 0.83 -10.62 10.52
CA ASP A 33 0.88 -11.39 9.27
C ASP A 33 0.42 -10.47 8.14
N ALA A 34 1.34 -10.08 7.27
CA ALA A 34 1.08 -9.09 6.25
C ALA A 34 1.65 -9.54 4.91
N SER A 35 0.83 -9.44 3.87
CA SER A 35 1.21 -9.74 2.50
C SER A 35 0.71 -8.66 1.55
N VAL A 36 1.42 -8.51 0.43
CA VAL A 36 1.06 -7.57 -0.61
C VAL A 36 1.26 -8.21 -1.97
N ASP A 37 0.32 -7.96 -2.86
CA ASP A 37 0.39 -8.35 -4.26
C ASP A 37 0.03 -7.17 -5.16
N VAL A 38 0.58 -7.17 -6.38
CA VAL A 38 0.30 -6.17 -7.41
C VAL A 38 -0.38 -6.88 -8.57
N LEU A 39 -1.61 -6.48 -8.86
CA LEU A 39 -2.42 -7.02 -9.94
C LEU A 39 -2.84 -5.88 -10.87
N ASP A 40 -2.16 -5.78 -12.02
CA ASP A 40 -2.35 -4.70 -12.99
C ASP A 40 -2.30 -3.31 -12.33
N ASP A 41 -3.44 -2.60 -12.30
CA ASP A 41 -3.62 -1.27 -11.73
C ASP A 41 -4.07 -1.28 -10.27
N ALA A 42 -4.04 -2.44 -9.60
CA ALA A 42 -4.42 -2.61 -8.21
C ALA A 42 -3.27 -3.16 -7.34
N VAL A 43 -3.21 -2.68 -6.11
CA VAL A 43 -2.41 -3.31 -5.04
C VAL A 43 -3.34 -3.89 -4.00
N ILE A 44 -3.18 -5.18 -3.75
CA ILE A 44 -3.95 -5.94 -2.77
C ILE A 44 -3.06 -6.09 -1.53
N VAL A 45 -3.53 -5.56 -0.41
CA VAL A 45 -2.84 -5.67 0.88
C VAL A 45 -3.69 -6.51 1.80
N VAL A 46 -3.11 -7.55 2.39
CA VAL A 46 -3.74 -8.34 3.44
C VAL A 46 -2.96 -8.15 4.72
N VAL A 47 -3.64 -7.81 5.81
CA VAL A 47 -3.05 -7.68 7.14
C VAL A 47 -3.93 -8.43 8.14
N ASP A 48 -3.39 -9.47 8.74
CA ASP A 48 -4.12 -10.51 9.47
C ASP A 48 -5.29 -11.06 8.63
N ASP A 49 -6.55 -10.81 9.02
CA ASP A 49 -7.75 -11.29 8.32
C ASP A 49 -8.43 -10.20 7.46
N GLU A 50 -7.81 -9.02 7.33
CA GLU A 50 -8.38 -7.86 6.64
C GLU A 50 -7.68 -7.62 5.29
N GLN A 51 -8.48 -7.39 4.25
CA GLN A 51 -8.00 -7.09 2.90
C GLN A 51 -8.34 -5.65 2.52
N TYR A 52 -7.40 -5.00 1.83
CA TYR A 52 -7.51 -3.65 1.30
C TYR A 52 -7.10 -3.64 -0.18
N ASP A 53 -7.98 -3.12 -1.03
CA ASP A 53 -7.73 -2.97 -2.45
C ASP A 53 -7.45 -1.49 -2.79
N LEU A 54 -6.27 -1.23 -3.34
CA LEU A 54 -5.82 0.11 -3.69
C LEU A 54 -5.72 0.25 -5.20
N ASP A 55 -6.65 1.00 -5.79
CA ASP A 55 -6.57 1.40 -7.19
C ASP A 55 -5.44 2.42 -7.36
N LEU A 56 -4.58 2.17 -8.35
CA LEU A 56 -3.43 2.97 -8.70
C LEU A 56 -3.55 3.49 -10.14
N ALA A 57 -2.98 4.66 -10.37
CA ALA A 57 -2.82 5.20 -11.72
C ALA A 57 -1.34 5.08 -12.10
N GLY A 58 -0.97 3.95 -12.72
CA GLY A 58 0.39 3.69 -13.22
C GLY A 58 0.97 2.35 -12.79
N ASP A 59 2.19 2.08 -13.24
CA ASP A 59 2.91 0.85 -12.93
C ASP A 59 3.42 0.86 -11.49
N ALA A 60 3.10 -0.19 -10.74
CA ALA A 60 3.37 -0.26 -9.32
C ALA A 60 4.36 -1.37 -8.92
N LYS A 61 5.11 -1.11 -7.85
CA LYS A 61 5.86 -2.11 -7.09
C LYS A 61 5.52 -1.96 -5.63
N ALA A 62 5.31 -3.07 -4.95
CA ALA A 62 4.99 -3.06 -3.53
C ALA A 62 5.86 -4.06 -2.77
N PHE A 63 6.20 -3.70 -1.54
CA PHE A 63 6.93 -4.58 -0.62
C PHE A 63 6.66 -4.19 0.82
N ILE A 64 6.84 -5.16 1.72
CA ILE A 64 6.75 -4.96 3.17
C ILE A 64 8.12 -5.22 3.78
N ARG A 65 8.63 -4.26 4.55
CA ARG A 65 9.92 -4.40 5.25
C ARG A 65 9.81 -3.90 6.68
N ASN A 66 10.06 -4.82 7.63
CA ASN A 66 10.02 -4.54 9.06
C ASN A 66 8.70 -3.92 9.53
N GLY A 67 7.56 -4.38 9.00
CA GLY A 67 6.23 -3.86 9.35
C GLY A 67 5.82 -2.61 8.59
N VAL A 68 6.64 -2.10 7.66
CA VAL A 68 6.28 -0.96 6.81
C VAL A 68 5.93 -1.46 5.42
N LEU A 69 4.71 -1.15 4.97
CA LEU A 69 4.31 -1.30 3.57
C LEU A 69 4.81 -0.08 2.79
N THR A 70 5.46 -0.34 1.66
CA THR A 70 5.84 0.68 0.68
C THR A 70 5.26 0.29 -0.69
N ILE A 71 4.60 1.24 -1.34
CA ILE A 71 4.10 1.13 -2.71
C ILE A 71 4.71 2.26 -3.53
N GLU A 72 5.51 1.90 -4.52
CA GLU A 72 6.11 2.82 -5.49
C GLU A 72 5.28 2.79 -6.77
N VAL A 73 4.84 3.95 -7.27
CA VAL A 73 3.98 4.09 -8.45
C VAL A 73 4.65 5.04 -9.43
N ASN A 74 4.86 4.60 -10.67
CA ASN A 74 5.39 5.42 -11.75
C ASN A 74 4.26 5.88 -12.68
N ALA A 75 4.26 7.16 -13.04
CA ALA A 75 3.26 7.79 -13.90
C ALA A 75 3.41 7.45 -15.39
#